data_AF-A0A2A2B0Z6-F1
#
_entry.id   AF-A0A2A2B0Z6-F1
#
_cell.length_a   1.000
_cell.length_b   1.000
_cell.length_c   1.000
_cell.angle_alpha   90.00
_cell.angle_beta   90.00
_cell.angle_gamma   90.00
#
_symmetry.space_group_name_H-M   'P 1'
#
loop_
_entity.id
_entity.type
_entity.pdbx_description
1 polymer ?
#
loop_
_entity_poly.entity_id
_entity_poly.type
_entity_poly.pdbx_seq_one_letter_code
_entity_poly.pdbx_strand_id
1 'polypeptide(L)'
;MAAAALWLSACGDGYSVEGGLVWRPRPSDDDARVIVTVTKSQLNTWRQQQPLHSQQQPLAGLSPQAQQALARLRLSAPGQCEAGATVYELRLTDASGAQRYRSANWACEPGADRELNGYIATEDLQRLGELLAATPRSGNHP
;
A
#
# COMPACT_ATOMS: atom_id res chain seq x y z
N MET A 1 50.37 -2.29 -21.78
CA MET A 1 49.35 -2.69 -20.80
C MET A 1 48.98 -1.45 -20.00
N ALA A 2 47.76 -0.96 -20.14
CA ALA A 2 47.22 0.12 -19.32
C ALA A 2 45.73 -0.16 -19.15
N ALA A 3 45.36 -0.52 -17.92
CA ALA A 3 44.00 -0.88 -17.53
C ALA A 3 43.15 0.39 -17.49
N ALA A 4 42.16 0.48 -18.37
CA ALA A 4 41.13 1.51 -18.30
C ALA A 4 40.04 1.04 -17.34
N ALA A 5 39.82 1.87 -16.31
CA ALA A 5 38.95 1.64 -15.19
C ALA A 5 37.51 1.33 -15.60
N LEU A 6 36.94 0.35 -14.88
CA LEU A 6 35.53 0.01 -14.85
C LEU A 6 34.69 1.26 -14.53
N TRP A 7 33.98 1.76 -15.53
CA TRP A 7 32.81 2.60 -15.32
C TRP A 7 31.67 1.68 -14.88
N LEU A 8 31.62 1.36 -13.59
CA LEU A 8 30.39 0.97 -12.93
C LEU A 8 29.52 2.23 -12.89
N SER A 9 28.76 2.44 -13.96
CA SER A 9 27.55 3.26 -13.91
C SER A 9 26.70 2.68 -12.80
N ALA A 10 26.80 3.31 -11.63
CA ALA A 10 25.85 3.13 -10.57
C ALA A 10 24.47 3.36 -11.17
N CYS A 11 23.69 2.29 -11.31
CA CYS A 11 22.24 2.36 -11.42
C CYS A 11 21.72 2.86 -10.06
N GLY A 12 22.06 4.10 -9.73
CA GLY A 12 21.36 4.90 -8.76
C GLY A 12 20.15 5.48 -9.46
N ASP A 13 19.21 4.61 -9.86
CA ASP A 13 17.83 5.04 -9.99
C ASP A 13 17.43 5.42 -8.58
N GLY A 14 17.57 6.72 -8.32
CA GLY A 14 17.12 7.36 -7.11
C GLY A 14 15.65 7.01 -6.96
N TYR A 15 15.38 6.09 -6.05
CA TYR A 15 14.17 6.17 -5.27
C TYR A 15 14.20 7.55 -4.62
N SER A 16 13.64 8.54 -5.29
CA SER A 16 13.26 9.82 -4.70
C SER A 16 12.23 9.49 -3.63
N VAL A 17 12.71 9.16 -2.43
CA VAL A 17 11.87 8.87 -1.28
C VAL A 17 11.39 10.19 -0.68
N GLU A 18 10.68 10.99 -1.46
CA GLU A 18 9.84 12.05 -0.91
C GLU A 18 8.52 11.42 -0.47
N GLY A 19 8.48 10.93 0.77
CA GLY A 19 7.25 10.36 1.27
C GLY A 19 7.29 10.03 2.75
N GLY A 20 6.43 10.69 3.52
CA GLY A 20 6.19 10.35 4.91
C GLY A 20 5.81 8.87 5.08
N LEU A 21 6.06 8.32 6.27
CA LEU A 21 5.57 6.99 6.62
C LEU A 21 4.05 7.00 6.65
N VAL A 22 3.43 6.02 5.99
CA VAL A 22 1.97 5.84 5.93
C VAL A 22 1.40 5.44 7.28
N TRP A 23 2.16 4.62 8.02
CA TRP A 23 1.83 4.17 9.35
C TRP A 23 3.07 4.27 10.23
N ARG A 24 2.90 4.81 11.45
CA ARG A 24 3.90 4.74 12.51
C ARG A 24 3.26 4.00 13.68
N PRO A 25 3.87 2.89 14.16
CA PRO A 25 3.39 2.22 15.37
C PRO A 25 3.30 3.23 16.52
N ARG A 26 2.15 3.32 17.17
CA ARG A 26 1.97 4.16 18.35
C ARG A 26 2.14 3.27 19.58
N PRO A 27 2.85 3.71 20.62
CA PRO A 27 3.07 2.90 21.81
C PRO A 27 1.83 2.75 22.73
N SER A 28 0.59 2.87 22.22
CA SER A 28 -0.65 2.77 23.01
C SER A 28 -1.52 1.56 22.61
N ASP A 29 -2.42 1.16 23.53
CA ASP A 29 -3.47 0.15 23.30
C ASP A 29 -4.43 0.50 22.13
N ASP A 30 -4.35 1.71 21.58
CA ASP A 30 -5.18 2.14 20.44
C ASP A 30 -4.80 1.40 19.15
N ASP A 31 -3.53 1.01 18.99
CA ASP A 31 -3.05 0.23 17.85
C ASP A 31 -3.74 -1.15 17.78
N ALA A 32 -4.16 -1.71 18.92
CA ALA A 32 -4.87 -2.99 18.97
C ALA A 32 -6.25 -2.94 18.28
N ARG A 33 -6.83 -1.75 18.13
CA ARG A 33 -8.15 -1.53 17.52
C ARG A 33 -8.08 -1.10 16.05
N VAL A 34 -6.88 -0.84 15.54
CA VAL A 34 -6.69 -0.44 14.15
C VAL A 34 -7.06 -1.59 13.24
N ILE A 35 -7.93 -1.33 12.27
CA ILE A 35 -8.31 -2.26 11.23
C ILE A 35 -7.57 -1.88 9.95
N VAL A 36 -6.82 -2.84 9.42
CA VAL A 36 -6.09 -2.72 8.16
C VAL A 36 -6.89 -3.40 7.07
N THR A 37 -7.33 -2.63 6.08
CA THR A 37 -8.07 -3.13 4.93
C THR A 37 -7.30 -2.83 3.64
N VAL A 38 -7.03 -3.85 2.84
CA VAL A 38 -6.51 -3.70 1.47
C VAL A 38 -7.55 -4.19 0.48
N THR A 39 -7.97 -3.30 -0.42
CA THR A 39 -8.94 -3.60 -1.47
C THR A 39 -8.24 -3.58 -2.83
N LYS A 40 -8.22 -4.72 -3.51
CA LYS A 40 -7.81 -4.86 -4.90
C LYS A 40 -9.00 -4.56 -5.80
N SER A 41 -8.81 -3.69 -6.79
CA SER A 41 -9.81 -3.34 -7.78
C SER A 41 -9.21 -3.37 -9.18
N GLN A 42 -10.07 -3.40 -10.19
CA GLN A 42 -9.71 -3.14 -11.57
C GLN A 42 -10.35 -1.83 -12.02
N LEU A 43 -9.61 -1.00 -12.73
CA LEU A 43 -10.17 0.15 -13.42
C LEU A 43 -10.75 -0.32 -14.75
N ASN A 44 -12.03 -0.04 -15.02
CA ASN A 44 -12.59 -0.33 -16.33
C ASN A 44 -12.06 0.65 -17.41
N THR A 45 -12.55 0.52 -18.64
CA THR A 45 -12.19 1.41 -19.77
C THR A 45 -12.52 2.89 -19.50
N TRP A 46 -13.50 3.14 -18.63
CA TRP A 46 -13.92 4.47 -18.19
C TRP A 46 -13.22 4.92 -16.89
N ARG A 47 -12.18 4.19 -16.46
CA ARG A 47 -11.44 4.40 -15.21
C ARG A 47 -12.32 4.36 -13.96
N GLN A 48 -13.49 3.73 -14.04
CA GLN A 48 -14.32 3.46 -12.88
C GLN A 48 -13.77 2.24 -12.15
N GLN A 49 -13.77 2.31 -10.82
CA GLN A 49 -13.30 1.24 -9.96
C GLN A 49 -14.32 0.10 -9.93
N GLN A 50 -13.84 -1.12 -10.21
CA GLN A 50 -14.56 -2.36 -9.96
C GLN A 50 -13.81 -3.17 -8.88
N PRO A 51 -14.35 -3.27 -7.65
CA PRO A 51 -13.73 -4.06 -6.59
C PRO A 51 -13.65 -5.53 -6.99
N LEU A 52 -12.46 -6.12 -6.88
CA LEU A 52 -12.23 -7.54 -7.14
C LEU A 52 -12.17 -8.33 -5.83
N HIS A 53 -11.41 -7.82 -4.87
CA HIS A 53 -11.14 -8.52 -3.63
C HIS A 53 -10.82 -7.55 -2.49
N SER A 54 -11.25 -7.87 -1.28
CA SER A 54 -10.94 -7.07 -0.09
C SER A 54 -10.50 -7.98 1.04
N GLN A 55 -9.37 -7.65 1.64
CA GLN A 55 -8.86 -8.31 2.83
C GLN A 55 -8.83 -7.32 3.98
N GLN A 56 -9.32 -7.75 5.13
CA GLN A 56 -9.44 -6.92 6.32
C GLN A 56 -8.99 -7.72 7.53
N GLN A 57 -8.08 -7.15 8.32
CA GLN A 57 -7.58 -7.74 9.56
C GLN A 57 -7.31 -6.66 10.60
N PRO A 58 -7.50 -6.95 11.89
CA PRO A 58 -7.00 -6.08 12.94
C PRO A 58 -5.46 -6.05 12.91
N LEU A 59 -4.86 -4.90 13.20
CA LEU A 59 -3.41 -4.70 13.22
C LEU A 59 -2.72 -5.70 14.17
N ALA A 60 -3.35 -5.96 15.32
CA ALA A 60 -2.88 -6.95 16.30
C ALA A 60 -2.93 -8.41 15.80
N GLY A 61 -3.77 -8.71 14.80
CA GLY A 61 -3.91 -10.04 14.21
C GLY A 61 -3.08 -10.26 12.95
N LEU A 62 -2.31 -9.25 12.51
CA LEU A 62 -1.44 -9.38 11.35
C LEU A 62 -0.27 -10.33 11.63
N SER A 63 0.12 -11.09 10.61
CA SER A 63 1.38 -11.84 10.66
C SER A 63 2.58 -10.89 10.83
N PRO A 64 3.71 -11.34 11.41
CA PRO A 64 4.91 -10.50 11.57
C PRO A 64 5.41 -9.91 10.24
N GLN A 65 5.26 -10.66 9.15
CA GLN A 65 5.61 -10.20 7.80
C GLN A 65 4.68 -9.09 7.32
N ALA A 66 3.37 -9.21 7.54
CA ALA A 66 2.39 -8.18 7.20
C ALA A 66 2.60 -6.90 8.05
N GLN A 67 2.89 -7.04 9.35
CA GLN A 67 3.22 -5.90 10.21
C GLN A 67 4.47 -5.15 9.72
N GLN A 68 5.51 -5.90 9.36
CA GLN A 68 6.75 -5.32 8.84
C GLN A 68 6.55 -4.65 7.48
N ALA A 69 5.73 -5.23 6.60
CA ALA A 69 5.37 -4.62 5.32
C ALA A 69 4.61 -3.30 5.53
N LEU A 70 3.62 -3.29 6.42
CA LEU A 70 2.85 -2.09 6.77
C LEU A 70 3.75 -0.98 7.34
N ALA A 71 4.66 -1.30 8.27
CA ALA A 71 5.57 -0.33 8.89
C ALA A 71 6.61 0.26 7.91
N ARG A 72 6.82 -0.40 6.76
CA ARG A 72 7.72 0.07 5.71
C ARG A 72 7.03 0.88 4.63
N LEU A 73 5.69 0.94 4.62
CA LEU A 73 4.95 1.71 3.61
C LEU A 73 5.32 3.18 3.68
N ARG A 74 5.61 3.74 2.50
CA ARG A 74 5.93 5.14 2.31
C ARG A 74 4.99 5.75 1.29
N LEU A 75 4.75 7.05 1.44
CA LEU A 75 4.11 7.81 0.38
C LEU A 75 5.01 7.82 -0.86
N SER A 76 4.38 7.84 -2.02
CA SER A 76 5.04 7.94 -3.31
C SER A 76 4.41 9.05 -4.13
N ALA A 77 5.13 9.52 -5.15
CA ALA A 77 4.51 10.34 -6.18
C ALA A 77 3.36 9.58 -6.88
N PRO A 78 2.31 10.29 -7.34
CA PRO A 78 1.30 9.70 -8.20
C PRO A 78 1.93 9.22 -9.52
N GLY A 79 1.46 8.08 -10.02
CA GLY A 79 1.86 7.50 -11.31
C GLY A 79 0.81 7.75 -12.40
N GLN A 80 1.06 7.24 -13.62
CA GLN A 80 0.06 7.33 -14.68
C GLN A 80 -1.09 6.35 -14.43
N CYS A 81 -2.33 6.82 -14.63
CA CYS A 81 -3.53 6.00 -14.55
C CYS A 81 -3.82 5.33 -15.90
N GLU A 82 -3.72 4.00 -15.91
CA GLU A 82 -4.00 3.16 -17.08
C GLU A 82 -5.38 2.50 -16.98
N ALA A 83 -6.17 2.58 -18.05
CA ALA A 83 -7.44 1.86 -18.12
C ALA A 83 -7.20 0.34 -18.17
N GLY A 84 -8.03 -0.44 -17.47
CA GLY A 84 -7.82 -1.89 -17.33
C GLY A 84 -6.83 -2.29 -16.24
N ALA A 85 -6.09 -1.33 -15.66
CA ALA A 85 -5.08 -1.61 -14.64
C ALA A 85 -5.69 -2.16 -13.35
N THR A 86 -4.92 -3.02 -12.69
CA THR A 86 -5.18 -3.43 -11.31
C THR A 86 -4.67 -2.34 -10.37
N VAL A 87 -5.52 -1.90 -9.45
CA VAL A 87 -5.24 -0.85 -8.47
C VAL A 87 -5.59 -1.31 -7.07
N TYR A 88 -4.99 -0.67 -6.07
CA TYR A 88 -5.16 -1.04 -4.66
C TYR A 88 -5.54 0.17 -3.80
N GLU A 89 -6.45 -0.02 -2.85
CA GLU A 89 -6.71 0.93 -1.77
C GLU A 89 -6.24 0.32 -0.44
N LEU A 90 -5.54 1.10 0.37
CA LEU A 90 -5.30 0.82 1.77
C LEU A 90 -6.18 1.74 2.61
N ARG A 91 -6.94 1.14 3.53
CA ARG A 91 -7.68 1.87 4.55
C ARG A 91 -7.18 1.44 5.92
N LEU A 92 -6.75 2.41 6.72
CA LEU A 92 -6.42 2.25 8.12
C LEU A 92 -7.53 2.90 8.93
N THR A 93 -8.33 2.11 9.65
CA THR A 93 -9.46 2.62 10.42
C THR A 93 -9.19 2.44 11.91
N ASP A 94 -9.22 3.54 12.65
CA ASP A 94 -9.12 3.56 14.11
C ASP A 94 -10.32 4.31 14.72
N ALA A 95 -10.31 4.54 16.03
CA ALA A 95 -11.39 5.26 16.72
C ALA A 95 -11.51 6.74 16.31
N SER A 96 -10.46 7.32 15.72
CA SER A 96 -10.43 8.71 15.26
C SER A 96 -10.90 8.89 13.81
N GLY A 97 -10.93 7.81 13.02
CA GLY A 97 -11.46 7.82 11.66
C GLY A 97 -10.74 6.84 10.74
N ALA A 98 -10.96 7.01 9.43
CA ALA A 98 -10.31 6.22 8.40
C ALA A 98 -9.29 7.06 7.63
N GLN A 99 -8.05 6.58 7.56
CA GLN A 99 -7.03 7.08 6.65
C GLN A 99 -7.06 6.25 5.38
N ARG A 100 -7.08 6.90 4.22
CA ARG A 100 -7.21 6.24 2.91
C ARG A 100 -5.99 6.54 2.06
N TYR A 101 -5.41 5.50 1.48
CA TYR A 101 -4.27 5.61 0.57
C TYR A 101 -4.53 4.76 -0.68
N ARG A 102 -4.00 5.17 -1.82
CA ARG A 102 -4.18 4.46 -3.10
C ARG A 102 -2.85 4.09 -3.71
N SER A 103 -2.85 3.06 -4.56
CA SER A 103 -1.68 2.75 -5.37
C SER A 103 -1.38 3.90 -6.34
N ALA A 104 -0.10 4.14 -6.61
CA ALA A 104 0.36 5.24 -7.45
C ALA A 104 -0.26 5.21 -8.85
N ASN A 105 -0.48 4.02 -9.42
CA ASN A 105 -1.12 3.82 -10.73
C ASN A 105 -2.63 4.11 -10.76
N TRP A 106 -3.23 4.54 -9.64
CA TRP A 106 -4.63 4.95 -9.54
C TRP A 106 -4.80 6.48 -9.55
N ALA A 107 -3.73 7.26 -9.79
CA ALA A 107 -3.83 8.71 -9.87
C ALA A 107 -4.47 9.16 -11.21
N CYS A 108 -5.78 8.98 -11.33
CA CYS A 108 -6.55 9.41 -12.50
C CYS A 108 -6.93 10.89 -12.34
N GLU A 109 -6.08 11.78 -12.90
CA GLU A 109 -6.17 13.25 -12.88
C GLU A 109 -6.17 13.95 -11.50
N PRO A 110 -5.62 15.18 -11.41
CA PRO A 110 -5.56 15.93 -10.16
C PRO A 110 -6.96 16.44 -9.77
N GLY A 111 -7.68 15.67 -8.96
CA GLY A 111 -8.96 16.13 -8.41
C GLY A 111 -9.84 15.07 -7.70
N ALA A 112 -9.43 13.81 -7.63
CA ALA A 112 -10.41 12.72 -7.50
C ALA A 112 -10.76 12.22 -6.08
N ASP A 113 -10.19 12.71 -4.98
CA ASP A 113 -10.73 12.37 -3.64
C ASP A 113 -10.22 13.32 -2.55
N ARG A 114 -11.14 14.09 -1.94
CA ARG A 114 -10.80 14.99 -0.81
C ARG A 114 -10.40 14.25 0.46
N GLU A 115 -10.68 12.94 0.53
CA GLU A 115 -10.40 12.07 1.67
C GLU A 115 -9.14 11.22 1.49
N LEU A 116 -8.38 11.41 0.40
CA LEU A 116 -7.17 10.64 0.14
C LEU A 116 -5.97 11.26 0.88
N ASN A 117 -5.33 10.47 1.74
CA ASN A 117 -4.12 10.87 2.47
C ASN A 117 -2.85 10.80 1.62
N GLY A 118 -2.86 10.03 0.52
CA GLY A 118 -1.78 10.03 -0.46
C GLY A 118 -1.71 8.75 -1.29
N TYR A 119 -0.62 8.64 -2.04
CA TYR A 119 -0.32 7.49 -2.89
C TYR A 119 0.82 6.66 -2.31
N ILE A 120 0.82 5.37 -2.63
CA ILE A 120 1.84 4.39 -2.22
C ILE A 120 2.24 3.61 -3.47
N ALA A 121 3.49 3.12 -3.53
CA ALA A 121 3.92 2.23 -4.61
C ALA A 121 2.96 1.04 -4.76
N THR A 122 2.60 0.73 -6.01
CA THR A 122 1.61 -0.31 -6.32
C THR A 122 2.05 -1.68 -5.80
N GLU A 123 3.35 -1.96 -5.91
CA GLU A 123 3.99 -3.21 -5.52
C GLU A 123 3.92 -3.43 -4.00
N ASP A 124 4.05 -2.34 -3.22
CA ASP A 124 3.99 -2.40 -1.76
C ASP A 124 2.57 -2.72 -1.27
N LEU A 125 1.54 -2.10 -1.88
CA LEU A 125 0.15 -2.42 -1.57
C LEU A 125 -0.27 -3.81 -2.04
N GLN A 126 0.21 -4.24 -3.21
CA GLN A 126 0.02 -5.61 -3.67
C GLN A 126 0.60 -6.61 -2.67
N ARG A 127 1.87 -6.43 -2.27
CA ARG A 127 2.55 -7.31 -1.32
C ARG A 127 1.81 -7.35 0.02
N LEU A 128 1.38 -6.20 0.54
CA LEU A 128 0.59 -6.17 1.78
C LEU A 128 -0.71 -6.96 1.61
N GLY A 129 -1.45 -6.74 0.52
CA GLY A 129 -2.69 -7.47 0.23
C GLY A 129 -2.50 -8.99 0.16
N GLU A 130 -1.41 -9.45 -0.46
CA GLU A 130 -1.03 -10.87 -0.52
C GLU A 130 -0.72 -11.43 0.88
N LEU A 131 0.02 -10.69 1.71
CA LEU A 131 0.33 -11.08 3.09
C LEU A 131 -0.93 -11.15 3.98
N LEU A 132 -1.88 -10.23 3.77
CA LEU A 132 -3.19 -10.30 4.44
C LEU A 132 -3.97 -11.53 3.99
N ALA A 133 -4.03 -11.81 2.68
CA ALA A 133 -4.74 -12.97 2.16
C ALA A 133 -4.13 -14.32 2.59
N ALA A 134 -2.81 -14.37 2.75
CA ALA A 134 -2.07 -15.58 3.14
C ALA A 134 -2.15 -15.89 4.64
N THR A 135 -2.58 -14.94 5.48
CA THR A 135 -2.71 -15.17 6.92
C THR A 135 -3.95 -16.06 7.16
N PRO A 136 -3.79 -17.29 7.68
CA PRO A 136 -4.93 -18.16 7.91
C PRO A 136 -5.87 -17.47 8.90
N ARG A 137 -7.14 -17.32 8.52
CA ARG A 137 -8.19 -16.87 9.44
C ARG A 137 -8.22 -17.88 10.58
N SER A 138 -7.70 -17.51 11.76
CA SER A 138 -7.88 -18.29 12.97
C SER A 138 -9.38 -18.33 13.28
N GLY A 139 -10.06 -19.33 12.73
CA GLY A 139 -11.50 -19.45 12.70
C GLY A 139 -11.88 -20.88 12.36
N ASN A 140 -11.60 -21.79 13.28
CA ASN A 140 -12.52 -22.84 13.74
C ASN A 140 -11.73 -23.84 14.60
N HIS A 141 -11.99 -23.79 15.91
CA HIS A 141 -11.70 -24.88 16.83
C HIS A 141 -13.06 -25.42 17.26
N PRO A 142 -13.51 -26.60 16.77
CA PRO A 142 -14.34 -27.49 17.55
C PRO A 142 -13.48 -28.37 18.47
#